data_AF-A0A7X5WZL1-F1
#
_entry.id   AF-A0A7X5WZL1-F1
#
_cell.length_a   1.000
_cell.length_b   1.000
_cell.length_c   1.000
_cell.angle_alpha   90.00
_cell.angle_beta   90.00
_cell.angle_gamma   90.00
#
_symmetry.space_group_name_H-M   'P 1'
#
loop_
_entity.id
_entity.type
_entity.pdbx_description
1 polymer ?
#
loop_
_entity_poly.entity_id
_entity_poly.type
_entity_poly.pdbx_seq_one_letter_code
_entity_poly.pdbx_strand_id
1 'polypeptide(L)'
;MTNSRKNTASRRRAPARPTDRGRDASRARRQKRSRTRIALTIVLSLLVLMAAGAGWLYLKLNGNISTFDADGISGDRPDDSSKGQNILVIGSDARTGGNSELGGGDKGDIGRSDTALLLHVYADRKHAVAVSVPRDTLVDIPPCKLPDGSWTKTRHDVMFNAAYSVGQTAKGNPACTQNTVEHLTGLRVHHTMVVDFKGFATLTDVVGGVEVCVPQDVYQKDLNPNRAGRGERIFAKGEQNVAGQRALDYVRIRHGIGDGSDIGRIKRQQAFIAGLIKKIKSDGLTPTRLLPLANAATKSMTVDPGLGSANKLISFAMSMKEIDLHNTKFITIPWRYQGERVAIVEPEADALWAALKADRTLDGEDAGGKNGDKKPEPAQSAGPVSGDGIAVTVHNGTTTGGLASRAAKALTDHGFTVTGTGNAPSQDHSTTTIGYGPGQKTRAETVARLFAGAALEPVSADGITVTLGESYVDSPSAAPSPGPATVPSKVADGARSADDDACSNLSYG
;
A
#
# COMPACT_ATOMS: atom_id res chain seq x y z
N MET A 1 70.10 100.18 64.07
CA MET A 1 70.07 100.10 62.60
C MET A 1 70.08 98.63 62.22
N THR A 2 68.91 97.99 62.11
CA THR A 2 68.15 97.73 60.86
C THR A 2 68.71 96.61 59.97
N ASN A 3 67.78 95.74 59.56
CA ASN A 3 67.75 94.81 58.42
C ASN A 3 68.42 93.42 58.60
N SER A 4 67.62 92.37 58.81
CA SER A 4 66.73 91.67 57.84
C SER A 4 67.51 90.80 56.86
N ARG A 5 67.64 89.50 57.19
CA ARG A 5 68.11 88.44 56.30
C ARG A 5 66.92 87.57 55.88
N LYS A 6 66.62 87.56 54.58
CA LYS A 6 65.86 86.50 53.91
C LYS A 6 66.83 85.41 53.46
N ASN A 7 66.49 84.14 53.64
CA ASN A 7 66.87 83.07 52.70
C ASN A 7 65.96 81.83 52.81
N THR A 8 65.07 81.73 51.83
CA THR A 8 64.67 80.55 51.03
C THR A 8 64.74 79.14 51.65
N ALA A 9 63.56 78.56 51.88
CA ALA A 9 63.34 77.15 52.17
C ALA A 9 63.26 76.29 50.89
N SER A 10 64.08 75.24 50.80
CA SER A 10 63.99 74.21 49.74
C SER A 10 62.98 73.12 50.13
N ARG A 11 61.96 72.90 49.29
CA ARG A 11 61.05 71.75 49.39
C ARG A 11 61.65 70.54 48.69
N ARG A 12 61.97 69.48 49.44
CA ARG A 12 62.27 68.14 48.88
C ARG A 12 60.98 67.49 48.37
N ARG A 13 60.98 67.10 47.08
CA ARG A 13 59.91 66.36 46.39
C ARG A 13 60.16 64.86 46.59
N ALA A 14 59.18 64.12 47.11
CA ALA A 14 59.20 62.65 47.16
C ALA A 14 59.02 62.04 45.74
N PRO A 15 59.58 60.85 45.45
CA PRO A 15 59.41 60.22 44.15
C PRO A 15 58.02 59.59 44.02
N ALA A 16 57.36 59.84 42.89
CA ALA A 16 56.08 59.22 42.53
C ALA A 16 56.29 57.75 42.12
N ARG A 17 55.48 56.85 42.70
CA ARG A 17 55.37 55.45 42.26
C ARG A 17 54.85 55.36 40.81
N PRO A 18 55.35 54.44 39.97
CA PRO A 18 54.76 54.18 38.66
C PRO A 18 53.37 53.55 38.83
N THR A 19 52.39 54.02 38.06
CA THR A 19 51.02 53.48 38.06
C THR A 19 50.93 52.24 37.16
N ASP A 20 50.44 51.14 37.74
CA ASP A 20 50.29 49.81 37.15
C ASP A 20 49.08 49.73 36.18
N ARG A 21 49.04 50.57 35.13
CA ARG A 21 47.89 50.62 34.19
C ARG A 21 48.05 49.78 32.92
N GLY A 22 49.21 49.15 32.69
CA GLY A 22 49.49 48.36 31.47
C GLY A 22 49.13 46.86 31.53
N ARG A 23 49.01 46.29 32.73
CA ARG A 23 48.77 44.84 32.93
C ARG A 23 47.30 44.41 32.81
N ASP A 24 46.36 45.33 32.98
CA ASP A 24 44.93 45.00 32.92
C ASP A 24 44.37 44.87 31.49
N ALA A 25 44.85 45.67 30.55
CA ALA A 25 44.40 45.60 29.14
C ALA A 25 44.84 44.31 28.44
N SER A 26 46.02 43.78 28.79
CA SER A 26 46.55 42.52 28.24
C SER A 26 45.90 41.28 28.88
N ARG A 27 45.53 41.33 30.17
CA ARG A 27 44.69 40.31 30.83
C ARG A 27 43.29 40.25 30.25
N ALA A 28 42.61 41.37 30.03
CA ALA A 28 41.27 41.42 29.47
C ALA A 28 41.18 40.80 28.06
N ARG A 29 42.16 41.06 27.19
CA ARG A 29 42.23 40.47 25.83
C ARG A 29 42.53 38.97 25.84
N ARG A 30 43.39 38.50 26.76
CA ARG A 30 43.74 37.08 26.94
C ARG A 30 42.59 36.26 27.54
N GLN A 31 41.81 36.88 28.44
CA GLN A 31 40.63 36.28 29.08
C GLN A 31 39.44 36.18 28.11
N LYS A 32 39.25 37.18 27.23
CA LYS A 32 38.24 37.12 26.15
C LYS A 32 38.53 36.01 25.13
N ARG A 33 39.79 35.83 24.72
CA ARG A 33 40.23 34.74 23.82
C ARG A 33 40.10 33.34 24.44
N SER A 34 40.25 33.21 25.76
CA SER A 34 40.04 31.96 26.48
C SER A 34 38.56 31.57 26.54
N ARG A 35 37.66 32.52 26.82
CA ARG A 35 36.22 32.27 26.85
C ARG A 35 35.66 31.89 25.48
N THR A 36 36.12 32.51 24.40
CA THR A 36 35.72 32.11 23.04
C THR A 36 36.22 30.73 22.65
N ARG A 37 37.44 30.33 23.07
CA ARG A 37 37.95 28.98 22.84
C ARG A 37 37.16 27.93 23.61
N ILE A 38 36.84 28.21 24.88
CA ILE A 38 36.00 27.33 25.71
C ILE A 38 34.60 27.18 25.10
N ALA A 39 33.98 28.29 24.68
CA ALA A 39 32.68 28.25 24.00
C ALA A 39 32.75 27.44 22.70
N LEU A 40 33.79 27.63 21.88
CA LEU A 40 34.00 26.86 20.65
C LEU A 40 34.18 25.36 20.93
N THR A 41 34.96 24.99 21.96
CA THR A 41 35.11 23.58 22.36
C THR A 41 33.82 22.98 22.88
N ILE A 42 33.01 23.73 23.63
CA ILE A 42 31.70 23.26 24.10
C ILE A 42 30.78 23.02 22.91
N VAL A 43 30.69 23.98 21.98
CA VAL A 43 29.88 23.84 20.76
C VAL A 43 30.35 22.65 19.93
N LEU A 44 31.65 22.49 19.72
CA LEU A 44 32.20 21.36 18.97
C LEU A 44 31.92 20.03 19.67
N SER A 45 32.10 19.94 20.99
CA SER A 45 31.77 18.74 21.75
C SER A 45 30.28 18.41 21.69
N LEU A 46 29.39 19.42 21.77
CA LEU A 46 27.95 19.23 21.60
C LEU A 46 27.60 18.74 20.19
N LEU A 47 28.24 19.29 19.15
CA LEU A 47 28.05 18.83 17.77
C LEU A 47 28.53 17.40 17.58
N VAL A 48 29.68 17.02 18.15
CA VAL A 48 30.18 15.64 18.10
C VAL A 48 29.24 14.69 18.85
N LEU A 49 28.75 15.07 20.03
CA LEU A 49 27.78 14.27 20.79
C LEU A 49 26.45 14.12 20.03
N MET A 50 25.96 15.20 19.41
CA MET A 50 24.77 15.16 18.56
C MET A 50 24.96 14.26 17.34
N ALA A 51 26.10 14.37 16.65
CA ALA A 51 26.42 13.52 15.50
C ALA A 51 26.58 12.05 15.90
N ALA A 52 27.23 11.77 17.03
CA ALA A 52 27.36 10.42 17.57
C ALA A 52 26.01 9.84 18.00
N GLY A 53 25.16 10.64 18.65
CA GLY A 53 23.80 10.26 19.03
C GLY A 53 22.91 9.97 17.82
N ALA A 54 22.94 10.84 16.81
CA ALA A 54 22.22 10.63 15.56
C ALA A 54 22.73 9.41 14.79
N GLY A 55 24.06 9.22 14.74
CA GLY A 55 24.68 8.05 14.13
C GLY A 55 24.31 6.74 14.84
N TRP A 56 24.33 6.72 16.17
CA TRP A 56 23.90 5.56 16.95
C TRP A 56 22.42 5.23 16.73
N LEU A 57 21.56 6.25 16.74
CA LEU A 57 20.13 6.08 16.47
C LEU A 57 19.89 5.52 15.06
N TYR A 58 20.59 6.06 14.06
CA TYR A 58 20.52 5.55 12.69
C TYR A 58 20.94 4.08 12.60
N LEU A 59 22.09 3.71 13.18
CA LEU A 59 22.58 2.34 13.18
C LEU A 59 21.60 1.39 13.89
N LYS A 60 21.00 1.84 15.00
CA LYS A 60 20.00 1.08 15.73
C LYS A 60 18.74 0.84 14.91
N LEU A 61 18.18 1.87 14.28
CA LEU A 61 17.00 1.73 13.43
C LEU A 61 17.30 0.87 12.20
N ASN A 62 18.45 1.09 11.55
CA ASN A 62 18.85 0.33 10.37
C ASN A 62 19.07 -1.15 10.68
N GLY A 63 19.66 -1.47 11.83
CA GLY A 63 19.89 -2.85 12.27
C GLY A 63 18.62 -3.60 12.71
N ASN A 64 17.50 -2.89 12.95
CA ASN A 64 16.23 -3.53 13.27
C ASN A 64 15.49 -4.05 12.02
N ILE A 65 15.75 -3.46 10.85
CA ILE A 65 14.95 -3.67 9.64
C ILE A 65 15.24 -5.04 9.07
N SER A 66 14.18 -5.82 8.88
CA SER A 66 14.23 -7.08 8.14
C SER A 66 13.74 -6.86 6.72
N THR A 67 14.38 -7.49 5.74
CA THR A 67 13.93 -7.49 4.34
C THR A 67 13.64 -8.90 3.86
N PHE A 68 12.66 -9.05 2.96
CA PHE A 68 12.49 -10.29 2.20
C PHE A 68 13.35 -10.26 0.93
N ASP A 69 13.57 -11.42 0.33
CA ASP A 69 14.41 -11.58 -0.85
C ASP A 69 13.72 -11.03 -2.10
N ALA A 70 14.35 -10.05 -2.77
CA ALA A 70 13.84 -9.47 -4.00
C ALA A 70 13.93 -10.44 -5.18
N ASP A 71 14.78 -11.48 -5.12
CA ASP A 71 14.90 -12.45 -6.21
C ASP A 71 13.62 -13.28 -6.40
N GLY A 72 12.70 -13.27 -5.43
CA GLY A 72 11.38 -13.90 -5.55
C GLY A 72 10.36 -13.05 -6.29
N ILE A 73 10.66 -11.77 -6.54
CA ILE A 73 9.79 -10.87 -7.31
C ILE A 73 9.94 -11.23 -8.79
N SER A 74 8.83 -11.36 -9.52
CA SER A 74 8.83 -11.69 -10.94
C SER A 74 9.69 -10.72 -11.74
N GLY A 75 10.38 -11.20 -12.78
CA GLY A 75 11.04 -10.33 -13.76
C GLY A 75 10.05 -9.72 -14.75
N ASP A 76 8.94 -10.42 -15.01
CA ASP A 76 7.81 -9.94 -15.81
C ASP A 76 6.80 -9.28 -14.89
N ARG A 77 6.76 -7.95 -14.90
CA ARG A 77 5.97 -7.13 -13.99
C ARG A 77 5.22 -6.06 -14.79
N PRO A 78 3.99 -5.68 -14.39
CA PRO A 78 3.23 -4.65 -15.09
C PRO A 78 4.01 -3.34 -15.25
N ASP A 79 3.85 -2.63 -16.36
CA ASP A 79 4.48 -1.33 -16.54
C ASP A 79 4.10 -0.35 -15.43
N ASP A 80 5.08 0.45 -15.00
CA ASP A 80 4.89 1.50 -14.01
C ASP A 80 4.20 2.73 -14.64
N SER A 81 2.92 2.53 -14.97
CA SER A 81 2.09 3.44 -15.76
C SER A 81 1.25 4.40 -14.92
N SER A 82 1.03 4.06 -13.65
CA SER A 82 0.45 4.94 -12.63
C SER A 82 1.49 5.97 -12.20
N LYS A 83 1.10 7.24 -12.06
CA LYS A 83 1.99 8.26 -11.47
C LYS A 83 1.98 8.19 -9.94
N GLY A 84 0.90 7.66 -9.36
CA GLY A 84 0.78 7.30 -7.95
C GLY A 84 1.63 6.08 -7.57
N GLN A 85 1.74 5.82 -6.27
CA GLN A 85 2.52 4.71 -5.71
C GLN A 85 1.61 3.65 -5.10
N ASN A 86 1.88 2.39 -5.42
CA ASN A 86 1.16 1.24 -4.87
C ASN A 86 2.01 0.52 -3.80
N ILE A 87 1.47 0.33 -2.61
CA ILE A 87 2.12 -0.31 -1.48
C ILE A 87 1.28 -1.49 -1.01
N LEU A 88 1.84 -2.69 -1.05
CA LEU A 88 1.20 -3.89 -0.54
C LEU A 88 1.51 -4.04 0.95
N VAL A 89 0.48 -4.09 1.79
CA VAL A 89 0.58 -4.37 3.22
C VAL A 89 -0.01 -5.74 3.51
N ILE A 90 0.80 -6.61 4.12
CA ILE A 90 0.43 -7.99 4.45
C ILE A 90 0.44 -8.16 5.97
N GLY A 91 -0.69 -8.58 6.53
CA GLY A 91 -0.78 -9.04 7.92
C GLY A 91 -0.50 -10.55 7.98
N SER A 92 0.60 -10.93 8.63
CA SER A 92 1.04 -12.33 8.72
C SER A 92 0.70 -12.91 10.09
N ASP A 93 0.06 -14.08 10.10
CA ASP A 93 -0.19 -14.86 11.32
C ASP A 93 0.96 -15.81 11.68
N ALA A 94 2.07 -15.74 10.93
CA ALA A 94 3.25 -16.59 11.12
C ALA A 94 3.68 -16.70 12.59
N ARG A 95 3.64 -17.92 13.12
CA ARG A 95 3.74 -18.22 14.55
C ARG A 95 5.20 -18.40 15.05
N THR A 96 6.13 -17.59 14.53
CA THR A 96 7.53 -17.54 14.98
C THR A 96 7.81 -16.30 15.84
N GLY A 97 8.97 -16.21 16.51
CA GLY A 97 9.42 -14.96 17.15
C GLY A 97 8.61 -14.44 18.36
N GLY A 98 7.77 -15.29 18.97
CA GLY A 98 6.87 -14.92 20.09
C GLY A 98 5.40 -14.81 19.68
N ASN A 99 5.08 -14.95 18.39
CA ASN A 99 3.70 -14.92 17.89
C ASN A 99 2.85 -16.13 18.33
N SER A 100 3.46 -17.23 18.80
CA SER A 100 2.74 -18.39 19.33
C SER A 100 1.94 -18.06 20.61
N GLU A 101 2.47 -17.17 21.46
CA GLU A 101 1.80 -16.75 22.71
C GLU A 101 0.63 -15.80 22.44
N LEU A 102 0.75 -14.95 21.42
CA LEU A 102 -0.29 -13.98 21.02
C LEU A 102 -1.36 -14.61 20.09
N GLY A 103 -0.95 -15.60 19.30
CA GLY A 103 -1.74 -16.26 18.27
C GLY A 103 -2.52 -17.50 18.73
N GLY A 104 -2.00 -18.21 19.74
CA GLY A 104 -2.39 -19.59 20.07
C GLY A 104 -1.90 -20.61 19.04
N GLY A 105 -1.69 -21.88 19.46
CA GLY A 105 -1.26 -23.00 18.59
C GLY A 105 0.22 -23.42 18.72
N ASP A 106 0.63 -24.44 17.95
CA ASP A 106 1.97 -25.05 18.00
C ASP A 106 3.07 -24.22 17.31
N LYS A 107 4.31 -24.32 17.80
CA LYS A 107 5.49 -23.64 17.23
C LYS A 107 5.86 -24.27 15.88
N GLY A 108 6.01 -23.45 14.83
CA GLY A 108 6.48 -23.89 13.51
C GLY A 108 5.40 -24.05 12.43
N ASP A 109 4.17 -23.63 12.70
CA ASP A 109 3.10 -23.57 11.70
C ASP A 109 3.49 -22.68 10.50
N ILE A 110 2.97 -23.04 9.32
CA ILE A 110 3.23 -22.35 8.06
C ILE A 110 2.61 -20.96 8.12
N GLY A 111 3.39 -19.92 7.78
CA GLY A 111 2.88 -18.55 7.76
C GLY A 111 1.76 -18.40 6.73
N ARG A 112 0.63 -17.82 7.14
CA ARG A 112 -0.47 -17.41 6.25
C ARG A 112 -0.66 -15.90 6.34
N SER A 113 -1.08 -15.30 5.23
CA SER A 113 -1.56 -13.92 5.25
C SER A 113 -3.03 -13.92 5.65
N ASP A 114 -3.35 -13.37 6.81
CA ASP A 114 -4.73 -13.20 7.27
C ASP A 114 -5.34 -11.88 6.75
N THR A 115 -4.49 -10.95 6.34
CA THR A 115 -4.87 -9.63 5.82
C THR A 115 -3.94 -9.26 4.66
N ALA A 116 -4.52 -8.74 3.58
CA ALA A 116 -3.78 -8.14 2.47
C ALA A 116 -4.49 -6.88 2.00
N LEU A 117 -3.73 -5.79 1.90
CA LEU A 117 -4.25 -4.49 1.52
C LEU A 117 -3.29 -3.81 0.53
N LEU A 118 -3.81 -3.43 -0.63
CA LEU A 118 -3.09 -2.58 -1.58
C LEU A 118 -3.44 -1.12 -1.29
N LEU A 119 -2.47 -0.38 -0.76
CA LEU A 119 -2.55 1.07 -0.58
C LEU A 119 -2.05 1.76 -1.85
N HIS A 120 -2.94 2.41 -2.58
CA HIS A 120 -2.62 3.32 -3.66
C HIS A 120 -2.58 4.75 -3.12
N VAL A 121 -1.40 5.37 -3.12
CA VAL A 121 -1.20 6.80 -2.84
C VAL A 121 -1.16 7.52 -4.17
N TYR A 122 -2.16 8.36 -4.43
CA TYR A 122 -2.28 9.07 -5.70
C TYR A 122 -1.12 10.06 -5.89
N ALA A 123 -0.85 10.39 -7.15
CA ALA A 123 0.27 11.26 -7.51
C ALA A 123 0.25 12.66 -6.86
N ASP A 124 -0.94 13.19 -6.54
CA ASP A 124 -1.10 14.46 -5.85
C ASP A 124 -0.69 14.44 -4.36
N ARG A 125 -0.44 13.25 -3.79
CA ARG A 125 -0.05 13.00 -2.39
C ARG A 125 -1.05 13.49 -1.35
N LYS A 126 -2.28 13.77 -1.76
CA LYS A 126 -3.37 14.20 -0.88
C LYS A 126 -4.42 13.12 -0.71
N HIS A 127 -4.60 12.29 -1.73
CA HIS A 127 -5.54 11.19 -1.73
C HIS A 127 -4.82 9.86 -1.52
N ALA A 128 -5.54 8.90 -0.92
CA ALA A 128 -5.13 7.51 -0.89
C ALA A 128 -6.34 6.58 -0.89
N VAL A 129 -6.18 5.39 -1.45
CA VAL A 129 -7.17 4.31 -1.30
C VAL A 129 -6.50 3.02 -0.91
N ALA A 130 -7.09 2.35 0.06
CA ALA A 130 -6.64 1.12 0.67
C ALA A 130 -7.62 0.00 0.29
N VAL A 131 -7.22 -0.85 -0.66
CA VAL A 131 -8.07 -1.92 -1.20
C VAL A 131 -7.72 -3.26 -0.55
N SER A 132 -8.63 -3.78 0.26
CA SER A 132 -8.50 -5.10 0.88
C SER A 132 -8.81 -6.22 -0.11
N VAL A 133 -7.96 -7.24 -0.13
CA VAL A 133 -8.20 -8.50 -0.85
C VAL A 133 -8.55 -9.58 0.18
N PRO A 134 -9.80 -10.09 0.21
CA PRO A 134 -10.19 -11.16 1.12
C PRO A 134 -9.29 -12.38 0.95
N ARG A 135 -8.95 -13.03 2.06
CA ARG A 135 -7.96 -14.11 2.06
C ARG A 135 -8.44 -15.34 1.27
N ASP A 136 -9.76 -15.52 1.24
CA ASP A 136 -10.47 -16.64 0.60
C ASP A 136 -10.91 -16.30 -0.84
N THR A 137 -10.41 -15.19 -1.40
CA THR A 137 -10.63 -14.81 -2.81
C THR A 137 -9.96 -15.81 -3.73
N LEU A 138 -10.71 -16.36 -4.68
CA LEU A 138 -10.19 -17.24 -5.72
C LEU A 138 -9.43 -16.43 -6.77
N VAL A 139 -8.16 -16.75 -6.96
CA VAL A 139 -7.24 -16.06 -7.87
C VAL A 139 -6.29 -17.05 -8.53
N ASP A 140 -5.66 -16.59 -9.61
CA ASP A 140 -4.52 -17.26 -10.20
C ASP A 140 -3.23 -16.79 -9.52
N ILE A 141 -2.47 -17.74 -8.97
CA ILE A 141 -1.15 -17.48 -8.39
C ILE A 141 -0.10 -17.78 -9.46
N PRO A 142 0.66 -16.78 -9.92
CA PRO A 142 1.73 -16.98 -10.91
C PRO A 142 2.87 -17.84 -10.34
N PRO A 143 3.83 -18.27 -11.17
CA PRO A 143 5.05 -18.92 -10.69
C PRO A 143 5.70 -18.16 -9.55
N CYS A 144 6.00 -18.86 -8.46
CA CYS A 144 6.62 -18.29 -7.28
C CYS A 144 7.93 -19.01 -6.97
N LYS A 145 8.96 -18.24 -6.63
CA LYS A 145 10.26 -18.79 -6.23
C LYS A 145 10.12 -19.51 -4.88
N LEU A 146 10.67 -20.72 -4.82
CA LEU A 146 10.76 -21.56 -3.65
C LEU A 146 12.10 -21.36 -2.92
N PRO A 147 12.21 -21.76 -1.63
CA PRO A 147 13.44 -21.60 -0.86
C PRO A 147 14.65 -22.34 -1.43
N ASP A 148 14.44 -23.40 -2.22
CA ASP A 148 15.48 -24.15 -2.92
C ASP A 148 15.94 -23.48 -4.23
N GLY A 149 15.37 -22.33 -4.57
CA GLY A 149 15.67 -21.56 -5.78
C GLY A 149 14.86 -21.95 -7.01
N SER A 150 14.09 -23.04 -6.95
CA SER A 150 13.19 -23.44 -8.03
C SER A 150 11.93 -22.56 -8.08
N TRP A 151 11.16 -22.66 -9.18
CA TRP A 151 9.91 -21.92 -9.34
C TRP A 151 8.73 -22.88 -9.44
N THR A 152 7.60 -22.53 -8.82
CA THR A 152 6.35 -23.26 -9.01
C THR A 152 5.77 -23.02 -10.41
N LYS A 153 4.78 -23.85 -10.80
CA LYS A 153 3.90 -23.52 -11.93
C LYS A 153 2.78 -22.58 -11.47
N THR A 154 2.09 -21.95 -12.42
CA THR A 154 0.84 -21.23 -12.16
C THR A 154 -0.16 -22.17 -11.49
N ARG A 155 -0.87 -21.65 -10.49
CA ARG A 155 -1.96 -22.34 -9.80
C ARG A 155 -3.23 -21.55 -10.04
N HIS A 156 -4.21 -22.17 -10.66
CA HIS A 156 -5.47 -21.53 -10.99
C HIS A 156 -6.52 -21.74 -9.92
N ASP A 157 -7.42 -20.77 -9.75
CA ASP A 157 -8.60 -20.87 -8.90
C ASP A 157 -8.29 -21.31 -7.44
N VAL A 158 -7.26 -20.69 -6.86
CA VAL A 158 -6.82 -20.96 -5.49
C VAL A 158 -7.01 -19.73 -4.61
N MET A 159 -7.19 -19.96 -3.29
CA MET A 159 -7.33 -18.86 -2.34
C MET A 159 -6.10 -17.96 -2.33
N PHE A 160 -6.32 -16.64 -2.35
CA PHE A 160 -5.29 -15.61 -2.37
C PHE A 160 -4.25 -15.79 -1.25
N ASN A 161 -4.67 -16.13 -0.03
CA ASN A 161 -3.74 -16.32 1.08
C ASN A 161 -2.73 -17.45 0.88
N ALA A 162 -3.00 -18.39 -0.02
CA ALA A 162 -2.09 -19.47 -0.33
C ALA A 162 -0.80 -18.95 -0.96
N ALA A 163 -0.81 -17.77 -1.61
CA ALA A 163 0.37 -17.14 -2.19
C ALA A 163 1.45 -16.90 -1.12
N TYR A 164 1.04 -16.40 0.05
CA TYR A 164 1.97 -16.17 1.16
C TYR A 164 2.52 -17.48 1.76
N SER A 165 1.80 -18.59 1.65
CA SER A 165 2.24 -19.89 2.16
C SER A 165 3.02 -20.72 1.14
N VAL A 166 3.21 -20.26 -0.10
CA VAL A 166 3.99 -20.98 -1.12
C VAL A 166 5.43 -21.16 -0.64
N GLY A 167 5.94 -22.39 -0.72
CA GLY A 167 7.24 -22.78 -0.18
C GLY A 167 7.22 -23.20 1.29
N GLN A 168 6.05 -23.13 1.94
CA GLN A 168 5.78 -23.66 3.28
C GLN A 168 6.80 -23.21 4.34
N THR A 169 7.24 -21.95 4.26
CA THR A 169 8.18 -21.39 5.24
C THR A 169 7.44 -20.72 6.38
N ALA A 170 8.07 -20.74 7.56
CA ALA A 170 7.55 -20.02 8.71
C ALA A 170 7.61 -18.48 8.54
N LYS A 171 8.35 -17.96 7.55
CA LYS A 171 8.42 -16.53 7.20
C LYS A 171 7.42 -16.14 6.11
N GLY A 172 6.73 -17.11 5.52
CA GLY A 172 5.90 -16.93 4.33
C GLY A 172 6.70 -16.56 3.08
N ASN A 173 5.98 -16.11 2.05
CA ASN A 173 6.50 -15.72 0.75
C ASN A 173 5.89 -14.38 0.29
N PRO A 174 6.39 -13.25 0.83
CA PRO A 174 5.85 -11.93 0.52
C PRO A 174 5.97 -11.57 -0.97
N ALA A 175 7.04 -12.04 -1.62
CA ALA A 175 7.27 -11.82 -3.04
C ALA A 175 6.23 -12.55 -3.90
N CYS A 176 5.86 -13.78 -3.56
CA CYS A 176 4.76 -14.49 -4.23
C CYS A 176 3.43 -13.75 -4.08
N THR A 177 3.12 -13.26 -2.88
CA THR A 177 1.90 -12.44 -2.67
C THR A 177 1.93 -11.16 -3.51
N GLN A 178 3.08 -10.48 -3.59
CA GLN A 178 3.25 -9.33 -4.46
C GLN A 178 3.00 -9.69 -5.93
N ASN A 179 3.62 -10.77 -6.43
CA ASN A 179 3.43 -11.21 -7.81
C ASN A 179 1.96 -11.54 -8.11
N THR A 180 1.25 -12.17 -7.17
CA THR A 180 -0.20 -12.42 -7.29
C THR A 180 -0.99 -11.12 -7.36
N VAL A 181 -0.67 -10.11 -6.54
CA VAL A 181 -1.35 -8.80 -6.59
C VAL A 181 -1.06 -8.08 -7.91
N GLU A 182 0.19 -8.08 -8.39
CA GLU A 182 0.55 -7.49 -9.68
C GLU A 182 -0.15 -8.19 -10.85
N HIS A 183 -0.25 -9.52 -10.80
CA HIS A 183 -0.97 -10.31 -11.80
C HIS A 183 -2.48 -10.03 -11.78
N LEU A 184 -3.07 -9.95 -10.58
CA LEU A 184 -4.49 -9.71 -10.40
C LEU A 184 -4.92 -8.31 -10.84
N THR A 185 -4.10 -7.30 -10.55
CA THR A 185 -4.51 -5.89 -10.71
C THR A 185 -3.91 -5.22 -11.93
N GLY A 186 -2.84 -5.78 -12.50
CA GLY A 186 -2.05 -5.12 -13.54
C GLY A 186 -1.39 -3.80 -13.08
N LEU A 187 -1.32 -3.54 -11.76
CA LEU A 187 -0.65 -2.41 -11.16
C LEU A 187 0.74 -2.81 -10.67
N ARG A 188 1.73 -1.94 -10.92
CA ARG A 188 3.08 -2.09 -10.36
C ARG A 188 3.05 -1.85 -8.85
N VAL A 189 3.40 -2.85 -8.05
CA VAL A 189 3.64 -2.70 -6.61
C VAL A 189 5.03 -2.12 -6.38
N HIS A 190 5.10 -0.95 -5.79
CA HIS A 190 6.35 -0.25 -5.55
C HIS A 190 7.05 -0.73 -4.28
N HIS A 191 6.25 -0.98 -3.25
CA HIS A 191 6.73 -1.42 -1.94
C HIS A 191 5.84 -2.51 -1.37
N THR A 192 6.45 -3.42 -0.61
CA THR A 192 5.73 -4.49 0.09
C THR A 192 6.19 -4.51 1.54
N MET A 193 5.24 -4.53 2.45
CA MET A 193 5.47 -4.54 3.88
C MET A 193 4.67 -5.67 4.53
N VAL A 194 5.32 -6.42 5.40
CA VAL A 194 4.72 -7.49 6.20
C VAL A 194 4.75 -7.07 7.65
N VAL A 195 3.60 -7.12 8.31
CA VAL A 195 3.44 -6.88 9.75
C VAL A 195 2.97 -8.17 10.39
N ASP A 196 3.69 -8.64 11.40
CA ASP A 196 3.28 -9.81 12.18
C ASP A 196 2.49 -9.42 13.44
N PHE A 197 1.93 -10.40 14.13
CA PHE A 197 1.07 -10.18 15.31
C PHE A 197 1.77 -9.43 16.44
N LYS A 198 2.99 -9.84 16.80
CA LYS A 198 3.80 -9.16 17.81
C LYS A 198 4.12 -7.74 17.37
N GLY A 199 4.42 -7.56 16.10
CA GLY A 199 4.71 -6.27 15.53
C GLY A 199 3.54 -5.32 15.61
N PHE A 200 2.37 -5.80 15.22
CA PHE A 200 1.11 -5.08 15.34
C PHE A 200 0.80 -4.71 16.81
N ALA A 201 0.85 -5.68 17.73
CA ALA A 201 0.60 -5.44 19.15
C ALA A 201 1.57 -4.37 19.71
N THR A 202 2.86 -4.52 19.47
CA THR A 202 3.90 -3.56 19.92
C THR A 202 3.66 -2.17 19.36
N LEU A 203 3.30 -2.05 18.08
CA LEU A 203 3.02 -0.77 17.44
C LEU A 203 1.86 -0.05 18.12
N THR A 204 0.77 -0.78 18.40
CA THR A 204 -0.43 -0.20 19.02
C THR A 204 -0.18 0.22 20.47
N ASP A 205 0.63 -0.51 21.23
CA ASP A 205 1.05 -0.11 22.59
C ASP A 205 1.86 1.19 22.57
N VAL A 206 2.79 1.32 21.61
CA VAL A 206 3.64 2.52 21.48
C VAL A 206 2.85 3.75 21.05
N VAL A 207 1.81 3.58 20.23
CA VAL A 207 0.88 4.66 19.86
C VAL A 207 -0.05 5.05 21.02
N GLY A 208 -0.16 4.23 22.06
CA GLY A 208 -1.02 4.48 23.21
C GLY A 208 -2.47 3.99 23.03
N GLY A 209 -2.64 3.00 22.15
CA GLY A 209 -3.92 2.41 21.80
C GLY A 209 -4.64 3.11 20.65
N VAL A 210 -5.69 2.44 20.17
CA VAL A 210 -6.56 2.88 19.09
C VAL A 210 -8.00 2.83 19.58
N GLU A 211 -8.74 3.91 19.31
CA GLU A 211 -10.18 3.94 19.56
C GLU A 211 -10.91 3.07 18.55
N VAL A 212 -11.66 2.10 19.05
CA VAL A 212 -12.47 1.17 18.26
C VAL A 212 -13.87 1.11 18.83
N CYS A 213 -14.82 0.68 18.01
CA CYS A 213 -16.19 0.46 18.45
C CYS A 213 -16.54 -1.02 18.41
N VAL A 214 -17.12 -1.50 19.52
CA VAL A 214 -17.51 -2.88 19.71
C VAL A 214 -19.05 -2.94 19.76
N PRO A 215 -19.73 -3.57 18.80
CA PRO A 215 -21.19 -3.48 18.69
C PRO A 215 -21.93 -4.27 19.78
N GLN A 216 -21.26 -5.24 20.40
CA GLN A 216 -21.78 -6.05 21.51
C GLN A 216 -20.65 -6.53 22.42
N ASP A 217 -21.01 -7.06 23.59
CA ASP A 217 -20.03 -7.68 24.49
C ASP A 217 -19.37 -8.89 23.82
N VAL A 218 -18.06 -9.00 23.98
CA VAL A 218 -17.24 -10.08 23.40
C VAL A 218 -16.57 -10.86 24.51
N TYR A 219 -16.60 -12.18 24.40
CA TYR A 219 -16.06 -13.10 25.38
C TYR A 219 -14.95 -13.97 24.79
N GLN A 220 -14.20 -14.66 25.66
CA GLN A 220 -13.11 -15.57 25.25
C GLN A 220 -13.56 -16.67 24.27
N LYS A 221 -14.82 -17.12 24.35
CA LYS A 221 -15.38 -18.10 23.41
C LYS A 221 -15.51 -17.55 21.99
N ASP A 222 -15.67 -16.24 21.83
CA ASP A 222 -15.82 -15.60 20.51
C ASP A 222 -14.49 -15.53 19.74
N LEU A 223 -13.36 -15.49 20.47
CA LEU A 223 -12.01 -15.64 19.92
C LEU A 223 -11.62 -17.10 19.67
N ASN A 224 -12.04 -18.00 20.57
CA ASN A 224 -11.74 -19.43 20.48
C ASN A 224 -13.03 -20.25 20.61
N PRO A 225 -13.71 -20.57 19.49
CA PRO A 225 -14.98 -21.29 19.51
C PRO A 225 -14.87 -22.69 20.12
N ASN A 226 -13.67 -23.29 20.09
CA ASN A 226 -13.38 -24.61 20.66
C ASN A 226 -13.34 -24.62 22.21
N ARG A 227 -13.44 -23.45 22.85
CA ARG A 227 -13.51 -23.34 24.31
C ARG A 227 -14.85 -23.87 24.82
N ALA A 228 -14.81 -24.70 25.87
CA ALA A 228 -16.01 -25.33 26.46
C ALA A 228 -17.01 -24.31 27.03
N GLY A 229 -16.55 -23.32 27.80
CA GLY A 229 -17.40 -22.26 28.39
C GLY A 229 -17.29 -20.90 27.69
N ARG A 230 -18.23 -19.98 27.97
CA ARG A 230 -18.21 -18.60 27.46
C ARG A 230 -16.90 -17.87 27.80
N GLY A 231 -16.36 -18.14 28.99
CA GLY A 231 -15.17 -17.47 29.51
C GLY A 231 -15.43 -16.02 29.91
N GLU A 232 -14.36 -15.29 30.18
CA GLU A 232 -14.42 -13.89 30.61
C GLU A 232 -14.78 -12.96 29.44
N ARG A 233 -15.39 -11.82 29.76
CA ARG A 233 -15.65 -10.75 28.79
C ARG A 233 -14.35 -10.01 28.50
N ILE A 234 -13.95 -9.99 27.23
CA ILE A 234 -12.72 -9.35 26.76
C ILE A 234 -13.01 -7.90 26.34
N PHE A 235 -14.15 -7.66 25.69
CA PHE A 235 -14.59 -6.33 25.28
C PHE A 235 -16.00 -6.08 25.76
N ALA A 236 -16.22 -4.90 26.36
CA ALA A 236 -17.56 -4.39 26.58
C ALA A 236 -18.08 -3.75 25.29
N LYS A 237 -19.40 -3.79 25.10
CA LYS A 237 -20.08 -3.02 24.06
C LYS A 237 -19.77 -1.52 24.18
N GLY A 238 -19.60 -0.86 23.04
CA GLY A 238 -19.38 0.57 22.89
C GLY A 238 -17.97 0.91 22.44
N GLU A 239 -17.61 2.17 22.59
CA GLU A 239 -16.26 2.65 22.32
C GLU A 239 -15.26 2.06 23.32
N GLN A 240 -14.11 1.64 22.82
CA GLN A 240 -13.02 1.06 23.60
C GLN A 240 -11.71 1.60 23.05
N ASN A 241 -10.77 1.98 23.93
CA ASN A 241 -9.37 2.15 23.53
C ASN A 241 -8.65 0.82 23.68
N VAL A 242 -8.11 0.28 22.58
CA VAL A 242 -7.46 -1.03 22.57
C VAL A 242 -5.99 -0.92 22.15
N ALA A 243 -5.13 -1.65 22.85
CA ALA A 243 -3.69 -1.69 22.60
C ALA A 243 -3.16 -3.12 22.79
N GLY A 244 -1.99 -3.41 22.23
CA GLY A 244 -1.27 -4.66 22.46
C GLY A 244 -2.08 -5.89 22.04
N GLN A 245 -2.15 -6.87 22.94
CA GLN A 245 -2.94 -8.09 22.71
C GLN A 245 -4.42 -7.78 22.47
N ARG A 246 -5.00 -6.79 23.17
CA ARG A 246 -6.42 -6.44 22.97
C ARG A 246 -6.69 -5.85 21.60
N ALA A 247 -5.76 -5.07 21.05
CA ALA A 247 -5.88 -4.60 19.67
C ALA A 247 -5.83 -5.79 18.70
N LEU A 248 -4.89 -6.72 18.92
CA LEU A 248 -4.75 -7.91 18.09
C LEU A 248 -5.99 -8.82 18.15
N ASP A 249 -6.53 -9.04 19.35
CA ASP A 249 -7.76 -9.78 19.55
C ASP A 249 -8.89 -9.12 18.77
N TYR A 250 -9.08 -7.80 18.90
CA TYR A 250 -10.14 -7.06 18.22
C TYR A 250 -10.16 -7.29 16.69
N VAL A 251 -9.00 -7.18 16.03
CA VAL A 251 -8.89 -7.36 14.57
C VAL A 251 -8.94 -8.82 14.12
N ARG A 252 -8.84 -9.78 15.06
CA ARG A 252 -8.88 -11.23 14.79
C ARG A 252 -10.23 -11.87 15.12
N ILE A 253 -11.09 -11.22 15.90
CA ILE A 253 -12.43 -11.74 16.21
C ILE A 253 -13.15 -12.08 14.91
N ARG A 254 -13.67 -13.31 14.83
CA ARG A 254 -14.51 -13.79 13.73
C ARG A 254 -15.91 -14.12 14.21
N HIS A 255 -16.05 -14.70 15.39
CA HIS A 255 -17.34 -15.11 15.94
C HIS A 255 -17.83 -14.08 16.95
N GLY A 256 -19.15 -14.04 17.21
CA GLY A 256 -19.72 -13.14 18.22
C GLY A 256 -19.75 -11.66 17.84
N ILE A 257 -19.29 -11.25 16.66
CA ILE A 257 -19.44 -9.87 16.12
C ILE A 257 -19.72 -9.92 14.62
N GLY A 258 -20.81 -9.26 14.19
CA GLY A 258 -21.25 -9.21 12.79
C GLY A 258 -21.83 -10.54 12.31
N ASP A 259 -21.76 -10.78 11.01
CA ASP A 259 -22.28 -11.98 10.33
C ASP A 259 -21.39 -13.24 10.48
N GLY A 260 -20.27 -13.13 11.21
CA GLY A 260 -19.32 -14.23 11.35
C GLY A 260 -18.38 -14.43 10.16
N SER A 261 -18.51 -13.61 9.11
CA SER A 261 -17.76 -13.72 7.87
C SER A 261 -16.36 -13.10 7.95
N ASP A 262 -15.52 -13.46 6.98
CA ASP A 262 -14.24 -12.78 6.77
C ASP A 262 -14.43 -11.31 6.34
N ILE A 263 -15.51 -11.01 5.62
CA ILE A 263 -15.82 -9.66 5.15
C ILE A 263 -16.07 -8.71 6.32
N GLY A 264 -16.81 -9.17 7.33
CA GLY A 264 -17.01 -8.42 8.55
C GLY A 264 -15.70 -8.10 9.28
N ARG A 265 -14.78 -9.07 9.32
CA ARG A 265 -13.43 -8.91 9.87
C ARG A 265 -12.62 -7.89 9.07
N ILE A 266 -12.68 -7.92 7.74
CA ILE A 266 -12.00 -6.94 6.88
C ILE A 266 -12.47 -5.52 7.17
N LYS A 267 -13.78 -5.30 7.29
CA LYS A 267 -14.33 -3.98 7.66
C LYS A 267 -13.82 -3.49 9.02
N ARG A 268 -13.70 -4.38 10.01
CA ARG A 268 -13.09 -4.04 11.32
C ARG A 268 -11.61 -3.69 11.18
N GLN A 269 -10.86 -4.43 10.37
CA GLN A 269 -9.45 -4.14 10.11
C GLN A 269 -9.26 -2.78 9.43
N GLN A 270 -10.11 -2.45 8.46
CA GLN A 270 -10.13 -1.13 7.82
C GLN A 270 -10.44 -0.02 8.83
N ALA A 271 -11.48 -0.18 9.65
CA ALA A 271 -11.82 0.78 10.71
C ALA A 271 -10.70 0.93 11.75
N PHE A 272 -10.03 -0.16 12.10
CA PHE A 272 -8.87 -0.14 13.00
C PHE A 272 -7.69 0.64 12.38
N ILE A 273 -7.34 0.36 11.13
CA ILE A 273 -6.24 1.07 10.45
C ILE A 273 -6.57 2.55 10.29
N ALA A 274 -7.82 2.90 9.95
CA ALA A 274 -8.32 4.27 9.94
C ALA A 274 -8.10 4.96 11.30
N GLY A 275 -8.56 4.34 12.39
CA GLY A 275 -8.38 4.85 13.75
C GLY A 275 -6.90 5.00 14.14
N LEU A 276 -6.05 4.06 13.74
CA LEU A 276 -4.60 4.12 13.97
C LEU A 276 -3.96 5.31 13.25
N ILE A 277 -4.28 5.52 11.96
CA ILE A 277 -3.76 6.65 11.18
C ILE A 277 -4.26 7.98 11.79
N LYS A 278 -5.55 8.05 12.15
CA LYS A 278 -6.15 9.21 12.83
C LYS A 278 -5.43 9.53 14.14
N LYS A 279 -5.14 8.51 14.96
CA LYS A 279 -4.40 8.64 16.23
C LYS A 279 -2.97 9.13 16.04
N ILE A 280 -2.24 8.57 15.07
CA ILE A 280 -0.87 9.00 14.76
C ILE A 280 -0.86 10.46 14.28
N LYS A 281 -1.83 10.86 13.44
CA LYS A 281 -1.94 12.23 12.94
C LYS A 281 -2.32 13.21 14.06
N SER A 282 -3.23 12.83 14.96
CA SER A 282 -3.66 13.68 16.09
C SER A 282 -2.57 13.89 17.13
N ASP A 283 -1.76 12.87 17.41
CA ASP A 283 -0.66 12.95 18.39
C ASP A 283 0.53 13.76 17.86
N GLY A 284 0.56 14.01 16.54
CA GLY A 284 1.54 14.83 15.85
C GLY A 284 2.89 14.14 15.63
N LEU A 285 3.62 14.61 14.60
CA LEU A 285 4.90 14.05 14.16
C LEU A 285 6.09 14.64 14.95
N THR A 286 5.99 14.67 16.29
CA THR A 286 7.07 15.18 17.15
C THR A 286 8.14 14.13 17.39
N PRO A 287 9.43 14.49 17.58
CA PRO A 287 10.51 13.51 17.80
C PRO A 287 10.26 12.57 18.99
N THR A 288 9.62 13.06 20.05
CA THR A 288 9.30 12.26 21.25
C THR A 288 8.26 11.17 21.00
N ARG A 289 7.41 11.32 19.98
CA ARG A 289 6.42 10.32 19.54
C ARG A 289 6.95 9.48 18.38
N LEU A 290 7.62 10.11 17.44
CA LEU A 290 8.14 9.46 16.23
C LEU A 290 9.26 8.47 16.52
N LEU A 291 10.19 8.77 17.45
CA LEU A 291 11.34 7.88 17.67
C LEU A 291 10.95 6.54 18.28
N PRO A 292 10.09 6.47 19.32
CA PRO A 292 9.55 5.20 19.78
C PRO A 292 8.78 4.46 18.69
N LEU A 293 7.94 5.17 17.93
CA LEU A 293 7.13 4.61 16.86
C LEU A 293 7.99 4.00 15.75
N ALA A 294 8.99 4.74 15.27
CA ALA A 294 9.93 4.28 14.26
C ALA A 294 10.76 3.08 14.75
N ASN A 295 11.20 3.10 16.01
CA ASN A 295 11.91 1.96 16.59
C ASN A 295 11.01 0.71 16.73
N ALA A 296 9.72 0.89 17.04
CA ALA A 296 8.76 -0.21 17.06
C ALA A 296 8.53 -0.75 15.64
N ALA A 297 8.11 0.11 14.71
CA ALA A 297 7.86 -0.24 13.31
C ALA A 297 9.05 -0.97 12.67
N THR A 298 10.27 -0.45 12.82
CA THR A 298 11.47 -1.09 12.24
C THR A 298 11.75 -2.50 12.78
N LYS A 299 11.39 -2.82 14.02
CA LYS A 299 11.55 -4.16 14.62
C LYS A 299 10.41 -5.13 14.27
N SER A 300 9.30 -4.57 13.84
CA SER A 300 8.00 -5.23 13.78
C SER A 300 7.54 -5.52 12.35
N MET A 301 8.36 -5.13 11.37
CA MET A 301 8.02 -5.21 9.96
C MET A 301 9.14 -5.89 9.18
N THR A 302 8.74 -6.71 8.21
CA THR A 302 9.62 -7.13 7.12
C THR A 302 9.23 -6.35 5.88
N VAL A 303 10.18 -5.71 5.21
CA VAL A 303 9.90 -4.83 4.06
C VAL A 303 10.62 -5.29 2.80
N ASP A 304 10.26 -4.73 1.65
CA ASP A 304 11.03 -4.94 0.43
C ASP A 304 12.41 -4.23 0.51
N PRO A 305 13.40 -4.63 -0.30
CA PRO A 305 14.72 -3.98 -0.30
C PRO A 305 14.70 -2.49 -0.65
N GLY A 306 13.66 -2.01 -1.33
CA GLY A 306 13.38 -0.60 -1.58
C GLY A 306 13.05 0.19 -0.32
N LEU A 307 12.68 -0.47 0.79
CA LEU A 307 12.49 0.14 2.11
C LEU A 307 13.49 -0.38 3.17
N GLY A 308 14.47 -1.20 2.78
CA GLY A 308 15.40 -1.90 3.66
C GLY A 308 16.43 -1.06 4.44
N SER A 309 16.19 0.25 4.63
CA SER A 309 17.06 1.10 5.44
C SER A 309 16.28 2.21 6.14
N ALA A 310 16.79 2.70 7.26
CA ALA A 310 16.10 3.72 8.05
C ALA A 310 15.82 4.99 7.23
N ASN A 311 16.75 5.42 6.37
CA ASN A 311 16.58 6.61 5.52
C ASN A 311 15.47 6.42 4.49
N LYS A 312 15.36 5.22 3.89
CA LYS A 312 14.31 4.93 2.90
C LYS A 312 12.93 4.90 3.57
N LEU A 313 12.81 4.28 4.74
CA LEU A 313 11.56 4.29 5.52
C LEU A 313 11.14 5.70 5.95
N ILE A 314 12.09 6.52 6.41
CA ILE A 314 11.80 7.91 6.77
C ILE A 314 11.34 8.69 5.54
N SER A 315 12.02 8.55 4.41
CA SER A 315 11.65 9.23 3.16
C SER A 315 10.26 8.81 2.69
N PHE A 316 9.96 7.51 2.77
CA PHE A 316 8.65 6.95 2.48
C PHE A 316 7.57 7.52 3.41
N ALA A 317 7.78 7.48 4.73
CA ALA A 317 6.83 8.03 5.70
C ALA A 317 6.60 9.55 5.51
N MET A 318 7.66 10.30 5.18
CA MET A 318 7.56 11.73 4.89
C MET A 318 6.78 12.01 3.60
N SER A 319 6.83 11.10 2.61
CA SER A 319 6.03 11.23 1.38
C SER A 319 4.52 11.08 1.61
N MET A 320 4.12 10.48 2.74
CA MET A 320 2.73 10.25 3.13
C MET A 320 2.18 11.32 4.08
N LYS A 321 3.01 12.25 4.56
CA LYS A 321 2.65 13.21 5.60
C LYS A 321 1.47 14.11 5.21
N GLU A 322 1.37 14.48 3.95
CA GLU A 322 0.38 15.43 3.43
C GLU A 322 -0.93 14.76 3.00
N ILE A 323 -1.05 13.43 3.15
CA ILE A 323 -2.28 12.70 2.84
C ILE A 323 -3.37 13.10 3.84
N ASP A 324 -4.54 13.48 3.31
CA ASP A 324 -5.68 13.83 4.13
C ASP A 324 -6.42 12.59 4.64
N LEU A 325 -6.90 12.62 5.90
CA LEU A 325 -7.64 11.49 6.47
C LEU A 325 -8.98 11.31 5.76
N HIS A 326 -9.65 12.41 5.45
CA HIS A 326 -10.90 12.42 4.70
C HIS A 326 -10.73 11.81 3.31
N ASN A 327 -9.58 12.08 2.69
CA ASN A 327 -9.24 11.60 1.35
C ASN A 327 -8.52 10.25 1.35
N THR A 328 -8.44 9.59 2.52
CA THR A 328 -7.94 8.22 2.65
C THR A 328 -9.14 7.29 2.75
N LYS A 329 -9.42 6.56 1.67
CA LYS A 329 -10.57 5.65 1.59
C LYS A 329 -10.15 4.20 1.79
N PHE A 330 -11.00 3.41 2.44
CA PHE A 330 -10.85 1.96 2.59
C PHE A 330 -12.00 1.26 1.88
N ILE A 331 -11.67 0.31 1.01
CA ILE A 331 -12.62 -0.52 0.29
C ILE A 331 -12.17 -1.97 0.27
N THR A 332 -13.10 -2.88 0.00
CA THR A 332 -12.79 -4.27 -0.35
C THR A 332 -12.91 -4.40 -1.87
N ILE A 333 -12.04 -5.19 -2.51
CA ILE A 333 -12.18 -5.55 -3.94
C ILE A 333 -13.63 -5.94 -4.25
N PRO A 334 -14.21 -5.56 -5.41
CA PRO A 334 -15.56 -5.99 -5.78
C PRO A 334 -15.71 -7.50 -5.70
N TRP A 335 -16.64 -7.97 -4.87
CA TRP A 335 -16.68 -9.35 -4.43
C TRP A 335 -18.10 -9.89 -4.28
N ARG A 336 -18.24 -11.21 -4.40
CA ARG A 336 -19.45 -11.98 -4.05
C ARG A 336 -19.07 -13.31 -3.42
N TYR A 337 -19.96 -13.90 -2.64
CA TYR A 337 -19.77 -15.27 -2.15
C TYR A 337 -19.85 -16.29 -3.30
N GLN A 338 -19.00 -17.30 -3.23
CA GLN A 338 -19.02 -18.50 -4.08
C GLN A 338 -18.84 -19.72 -3.17
N GLY A 339 -19.95 -20.24 -2.64
CA GLY A 339 -19.93 -21.23 -1.56
C GLY A 339 -19.25 -20.66 -0.30
N GLU A 340 -18.24 -21.36 0.21
CA GLU A 340 -17.41 -20.91 1.34
C GLU A 340 -16.25 -19.98 0.92
N ARG A 341 -16.14 -19.65 -0.37
CA ARG A 341 -15.08 -18.83 -0.96
C ARG A 341 -15.60 -17.47 -1.41
N VAL A 342 -14.68 -16.62 -1.88
CA VAL A 342 -14.98 -15.31 -2.44
C VAL A 342 -14.60 -15.28 -3.91
N ALA A 343 -15.52 -14.84 -4.76
CA ALA A 343 -15.28 -14.57 -6.17
C ALA A 343 -15.17 -13.07 -6.39
N ILE A 344 -14.32 -12.69 -7.35
CA ILE A 344 -14.20 -11.32 -7.83
C ILE A 344 -15.40 -11.03 -8.74
N VAL A 345 -15.95 -9.82 -8.64
CA VAL A 345 -17.06 -9.37 -9.47
C VAL A 345 -16.50 -8.51 -10.60
N GLU A 346 -16.59 -9.05 -11.82
CA GLU A 346 -16.26 -8.34 -13.05
C GLU A 346 -17.53 -7.84 -13.75
N PRO A 347 -17.46 -6.68 -14.45
CA PRO A 347 -16.28 -5.88 -14.77
C PRO A 347 -15.90 -4.83 -13.69
N GLU A 348 -16.53 -4.88 -12.51
CA GLU A 348 -16.34 -3.88 -11.46
C GLU A 348 -14.90 -3.81 -10.93
N ALA A 349 -14.22 -4.95 -10.79
CA ALA A 349 -12.82 -4.99 -10.34
C ALA A 349 -11.88 -4.44 -11.41
N ASP A 350 -12.05 -4.82 -12.68
CA ASP A 350 -11.32 -4.23 -13.81
C ASP A 350 -11.47 -2.69 -13.86
N ALA A 351 -12.70 -2.19 -13.67
CA ALA A 351 -12.95 -0.75 -13.63
C ALA A 351 -12.21 -0.06 -12.46
N LEU A 352 -12.18 -0.70 -11.29
CA LEU A 352 -11.41 -0.20 -10.14
C LEU A 352 -9.92 -0.11 -10.48
N TRP A 353 -9.32 -1.17 -11.03
CA TRP A 353 -7.88 -1.19 -11.35
C TRP A 353 -7.51 -0.20 -12.44
N ALA A 354 -8.37 -0.04 -13.45
CA ALA A 354 -8.20 0.98 -14.49
C ALA A 354 -8.23 2.39 -13.91
N ALA A 355 -9.12 2.69 -12.96
CA ALA A 355 -9.18 3.98 -12.28
C ALA A 355 -7.90 4.27 -11.49
N LEU A 356 -7.40 3.29 -10.70
CA LEU A 356 -6.16 3.45 -9.94
C LEU A 356 -4.94 3.58 -10.85
N LYS A 357 -4.88 2.83 -11.96
CA LYS A 357 -3.81 2.97 -12.95
C LYS A 357 -3.78 4.38 -13.56
N ALA A 358 -4.94 5.02 -13.69
CA ALA A 358 -5.09 6.36 -14.24
C ALA A 358 -5.03 7.48 -13.18
N ASP A 359 -4.69 7.18 -11.92
CA ASP A 359 -4.73 8.12 -10.78
C ASP A 359 -6.10 8.84 -10.65
N ARG A 360 -7.19 8.09 -10.83
CA ARG A 360 -8.56 8.57 -10.63
C ARG A 360 -9.11 8.13 -9.28
N THR A 361 -9.56 9.07 -8.48
CA THR A 361 -10.16 8.79 -7.17
C THR A 361 -11.48 8.02 -7.32
N LEU A 362 -11.99 7.46 -6.22
CA LEU A 362 -13.23 6.66 -6.24
C LEU A 362 -14.45 7.46 -6.69
N ASP A 363 -14.45 8.77 -6.45
CA ASP A 363 -15.43 9.75 -6.90
C ASP A 363 -15.11 10.37 -8.28
N GLY A 364 -14.04 9.91 -8.93
CA GLY A 364 -13.70 10.25 -10.32
C GLY A 364 -12.83 11.49 -10.51
N GLU A 365 -12.32 12.10 -9.43
CA GLU A 365 -11.41 13.24 -9.53
C GLU A 365 -10.05 12.84 -10.13
N ASP A 366 -9.41 13.79 -10.83
CA ASP A 366 -8.03 13.63 -11.31
C ASP A 366 -7.03 13.90 -10.18
N ALA A 367 -6.43 12.83 -9.65
CA ALA A 367 -5.38 12.95 -8.64
C ALA A 367 -3.98 12.72 -9.23
N GLY A 368 -3.82 12.83 -10.56
CA GLY A 368 -2.55 12.68 -11.29
C GLY A 368 -1.51 13.80 -11.09
N GLY A 369 -1.79 14.77 -10.21
CA GLY A 369 -0.91 15.89 -9.83
C GLY A 369 -0.92 17.08 -10.81
N LYS A 370 -0.79 18.30 -10.27
CA LYS A 370 -0.66 19.55 -11.08
C LYS A 370 0.81 19.85 -11.38
N ASN A 371 1.21 19.74 -12.65
CA ASN A 371 2.22 20.62 -13.24
C ASN A 371 1.53 21.54 -14.25
N GLY A 372 1.88 22.82 -14.20
CA GLY A 372 1.04 23.95 -14.61
C GLY A 372 0.74 24.11 -16.09
N ASP A 373 -0.25 24.98 -16.34
CA ASP A 373 -0.55 25.71 -17.58
C ASP A 373 -0.02 25.09 -18.88
N LYS A 374 -0.54 23.92 -19.21
CA LYS A 374 -0.93 23.64 -20.59
C LYS A 374 -2.38 23.24 -20.55
N LYS A 375 -3.22 24.03 -21.24
CA LYS A 375 -4.52 23.57 -21.77
C LYS A 375 -4.33 22.11 -22.20
N PRO A 376 -5.17 21.17 -21.74
CA PRO A 376 -4.92 19.75 -21.92
C PRO A 376 -4.64 19.47 -23.39
N GLU A 377 -3.39 19.15 -23.69
CA GLU A 377 -3.07 18.37 -24.87
C GLU A 377 -3.52 16.96 -24.50
N PRO A 378 -4.52 16.38 -25.19
CA PRO A 378 -5.08 15.11 -24.78
C PRO A 378 -3.95 14.08 -24.80
N ALA A 379 -3.53 13.64 -23.60
CA ALA A 379 -2.91 12.34 -23.47
C ALA A 379 -3.88 11.36 -24.12
N GLN A 380 -3.37 10.54 -25.05
CA GLN A 380 -4.11 9.47 -25.70
C GLN A 380 -4.56 8.47 -24.63
N SER A 381 -5.67 8.80 -23.97
CA SER A 381 -6.72 7.84 -23.64
C SER A 381 -6.87 6.98 -24.89
N ALA A 382 -6.72 5.66 -24.75
CA ALA A 382 -7.26 4.77 -25.74
C ALA A 382 -8.75 5.12 -25.80
N GLY A 383 -9.12 5.90 -26.82
CA GLY A 383 -10.45 6.49 -26.93
C GLY A 383 -11.54 5.42 -26.94
N PRO A 384 -12.82 5.82 -27.07
CA PRO A 384 -13.86 4.86 -27.46
C PRO A 384 -13.31 3.97 -28.57
N VAL A 385 -13.46 2.65 -28.43
CA VAL A 385 -13.01 1.72 -29.48
C VAL A 385 -13.73 2.13 -30.76
N SER A 386 -12.99 2.75 -31.69
CA SER A 386 -13.46 3.06 -33.04
C SER A 386 -12.79 2.07 -33.98
N GLY A 387 -13.63 1.33 -34.70
CA GLY A 387 -13.22 0.43 -35.76
C GLY A 387 -13.05 1.09 -37.12
N ASP A 388 -13.04 2.43 -37.21
CA ASP A 388 -12.98 3.15 -38.47
C ASP A 388 -11.78 2.69 -39.31
N GLY A 389 -12.05 2.13 -40.50
CA GLY A 389 -11.04 1.57 -41.40
C GLY A 389 -10.50 0.20 -41.01
N ILE A 390 -11.11 -0.50 -40.04
CA ILE A 390 -10.78 -1.86 -39.64
C ILE A 390 -11.85 -2.82 -40.14
N ALA A 391 -11.45 -3.72 -41.04
CA ALA A 391 -12.28 -4.78 -41.58
C ALA A 391 -12.10 -6.08 -40.80
N VAL A 392 -13.21 -6.72 -40.41
CA VAL A 392 -13.20 -7.94 -39.59
C VAL A 392 -14.14 -9.00 -40.17
N THR A 393 -13.70 -10.26 -40.17
CA THR A 393 -14.57 -11.42 -40.43
C THR A 393 -14.89 -12.12 -39.10
N VAL A 394 -16.13 -12.53 -38.88
CA VAL A 394 -16.57 -13.14 -37.61
C VAL A 394 -17.06 -14.57 -37.83
N HIS A 395 -16.42 -15.53 -37.18
CA HIS A 395 -16.82 -16.93 -37.19
C HIS A 395 -17.32 -17.39 -35.83
N ASN A 396 -18.38 -18.19 -35.83
CA ASN A 396 -18.87 -18.89 -34.65
C ASN A 396 -18.13 -20.23 -34.51
N GLY A 397 -17.24 -20.31 -33.53
CA GLY A 397 -16.53 -21.53 -33.14
C GLY A 397 -17.25 -22.34 -32.06
N THR A 398 -18.56 -22.11 -31.86
CA THR A 398 -19.39 -22.87 -30.90
C THR A 398 -20.64 -23.43 -31.58
N THR A 399 -21.33 -24.36 -30.91
CA THR A 399 -22.65 -24.86 -31.32
C THR A 399 -23.80 -23.89 -31.01
N THR A 400 -23.53 -22.77 -30.33
CA THR A 400 -24.54 -21.78 -29.95
C THR A 400 -24.96 -20.95 -31.16
N GLY A 401 -26.22 -21.06 -31.57
CA GLY A 401 -26.77 -20.32 -32.71
C GLY A 401 -26.71 -18.80 -32.56
N GLY A 402 -26.48 -18.09 -33.67
CA GLY A 402 -26.56 -16.62 -33.74
C GLY A 402 -25.43 -15.84 -33.08
N LEU A 403 -24.37 -16.51 -32.62
CA LEU A 403 -23.26 -15.85 -31.92
C LEU A 403 -22.45 -14.90 -32.83
N ALA A 404 -22.13 -15.34 -34.06
CA ALA A 404 -21.42 -14.51 -35.04
C ALA A 404 -22.21 -13.25 -35.40
N SER A 405 -23.53 -13.33 -35.55
CA SER A 405 -24.38 -12.17 -35.83
C SER A 405 -24.44 -11.18 -34.67
N ARG A 406 -24.45 -11.67 -33.42
CA ARG A 406 -24.41 -10.82 -32.22
C ARG A 406 -23.07 -10.08 -32.09
N ALA A 407 -21.97 -10.79 -32.27
CA ALA A 407 -20.63 -10.20 -32.26
C ALA A 407 -20.43 -9.21 -33.43
N ALA A 408 -20.93 -9.54 -34.63
CA ALA A 408 -20.91 -8.64 -35.78
C ALA A 408 -21.69 -7.36 -35.53
N LYS A 409 -22.85 -7.44 -34.86
CA LYS A 409 -23.60 -6.26 -34.45
C LYS A 409 -22.79 -5.41 -33.46
N ALA A 410 -22.19 -6.01 -32.44
CA ALA A 410 -21.37 -5.29 -31.47
C ALA A 410 -20.17 -4.59 -32.15
N LEU A 411 -19.49 -5.27 -33.06
CA LEU A 411 -18.42 -4.69 -33.88
C LEU A 411 -18.92 -3.51 -34.72
N THR A 412 -20.07 -3.65 -35.37
CA THR A 412 -20.65 -2.57 -36.19
C THR A 412 -21.07 -1.36 -35.36
N ASP A 413 -21.64 -1.59 -34.16
CA ASP A 413 -22.02 -0.53 -33.21
C ASP A 413 -20.80 0.27 -32.74
N HIS A 414 -19.58 -0.27 -32.89
CA HIS A 414 -18.29 0.35 -32.60
C HIS A 414 -17.49 0.80 -33.85
N GLY A 415 -18.14 0.88 -35.02
CA GLY A 415 -17.54 1.44 -36.25
C GLY A 415 -16.65 0.49 -37.05
N PHE A 416 -16.56 -0.79 -36.68
CA PHE A 416 -15.83 -1.78 -37.47
C PHE A 416 -16.62 -2.16 -38.74
N THR A 417 -15.90 -2.43 -39.82
CA THR A 417 -16.51 -2.98 -41.06
C THR A 417 -16.52 -4.50 -40.98
N VAL A 418 -17.68 -5.10 -40.68
CA VAL A 418 -17.81 -6.57 -40.72
C VAL A 418 -17.94 -7.02 -42.17
N THR A 419 -16.95 -7.77 -42.65
CA THR A 419 -16.85 -8.22 -44.06
C THR A 419 -17.53 -9.57 -44.31
N GLY A 420 -17.80 -10.34 -43.26
CA GLY A 420 -18.53 -11.59 -43.35
C GLY A 420 -18.80 -12.21 -41.98
N THR A 421 -19.89 -12.98 -41.89
CA THR A 421 -20.21 -13.82 -40.73
C THR A 421 -20.41 -15.28 -41.16
N GLY A 422 -20.01 -16.23 -40.32
CA GLY A 422 -20.19 -17.65 -40.60
C GLY A 422 -19.91 -18.54 -39.40
N ASN A 423 -19.87 -19.85 -39.61
CA ASN A 423 -19.33 -20.79 -38.63
C ASN A 423 -17.85 -21.03 -38.91
N ALA A 424 -17.08 -21.34 -37.86
CA ALA A 424 -15.70 -21.79 -38.02
C ALA A 424 -15.66 -23.26 -38.50
N PRO A 425 -14.54 -23.76 -39.05
CA PRO A 425 -14.40 -25.14 -39.49
C PRO A 425 -14.61 -26.17 -38.37
N SER A 426 -14.25 -25.84 -37.13
CA SER A 426 -14.63 -26.59 -35.93
C SER A 426 -15.43 -25.71 -34.98
N GLN A 427 -16.27 -26.34 -34.14
CA GLN A 427 -17.20 -25.65 -33.24
C GLN A 427 -16.99 -26.04 -31.76
N ASP A 428 -15.77 -26.45 -31.43
CA ASP A 428 -15.29 -26.90 -30.12
C ASP A 428 -14.34 -25.88 -29.45
N HIS A 429 -14.39 -24.61 -29.88
CA HIS A 429 -13.51 -23.57 -29.35
C HIS A 429 -13.96 -23.14 -27.95
N SER A 430 -13.10 -23.32 -26.95
CA SER A 430 -13.34 -22.82 -25.58
C SER A 430 -13.01 -21.33 -25.44
N THR A 431 -11.97 -20.85 -26.11
CA THR A 431 -11.52 -19.46 -26.07
C THR A 431 -11.84 -18.72 -27.37
N THR A 432 -12.14 -17.43 -27.26
CA THR A 432 -12.25 -16.54 -28.42
C THR A 432 -10.85 -16.19 -28.92
N THR A 433 -10.62 -16.29 -30.23
CA THR A 433 -9.33 -15.95 -30.85
C THR A 433 -9.49 -14.87 -31.90
N ILE A 434 -8.45 -14.04 -32.03
CA ILE A 434 -8.36 -12.97 -33.02
C ILE A 434 -7.12 -13.24 -33.87
N GLY A 435 -7.36 -13.85 -35.01
CA GLY A 435 -6.36 -14.09 -36.04
C GLY A 435 -6.04 -12.80 -36.78
N TYR A 436 -4.76 -12.48 -36.97
CA TYR A 436 -4.35 -11.29 -37.75
C TYR A 436 -3.21 -11.58 -38.73
N GLY A 437 -3.36 -11.07 -39.95
CA GLY A 437 -2.34 -11.14 -41.00
C GLY A 437 -1.18 -10.17 -40.81
N PRO A 438 -0.13 -10.25 -41.66
CA PRO A 438 1.03 -9.36 -41.60
C PRO A 438 0.63 -7.87 -41.58
N GLY A 439 1.19 -7.10 -40.65
CA GLY A 439 0.93 -5.66 -40.51
C GLY A 439 -0.38 -5.28 -39.81
N GLN A 440 -1.21 -6.24 -39.38
CA GLN A 440 -2.53 -5.96 -38.78
C GLN A 440 -2.54 -6.00 -37.25
N LYS A 441 -1.42 -6.26 -36.58
CA LYS A 441 -1.33 -6.48 -35.12
C LYS A 441 -2.02 -5.37 -34.30
N THR A 442 -1.71 -4.11 -34.56
CA THR A 442 -2.28 -2.96 -33.81
C THR A 442 -3.80 -2.82 -34.02
N ARG A 443 -4.29 -3.17 -35.21
CA ARG A 443 -5.74 -3.18 -35.49
C ARG A 443 -6.42 -4.37 -34.83
N ALA A 444 -5.76 -5.52 -34.77
CA ALA A 444 -6.24 -6.70 -34.05
C ALA A 444 -6.30 -6.46 -32.53
N GLU A 445 -5.31 -5.77 -31.96
CA GLU A 445 -5.35 -5.28 -30.57
C GLU A 445 -6.55 -4.35 -30.32
N THR A 446 -6.91 -3.53 -31.31
CA THR A 446 -8.11 -2.67 -31.24
C THR A 446 -9.40 -3.49 -31.25
N VAL A 447 -9.49 -4.54 -32.09
CA VAL A 447 -10.61 -5.50 -32.10
C VAL A 447 -10.70 -6.26 -30.77
N ALA A 448 -9.56 -6.66 -30.19
CA ALA A 448 -9.50 -7.39 -28.93
C ALA A 448 -10.10 -6.63 -27.75
N ARG A 449 -10.15 -5.29 -27.79
CA ARG A 449 -10.80 -4.48 -26.76
C ARG A 449 -12.32 -4.70 -26.67
N LEU A 450 -12.96 -5.33 -27.66
CA LEU A 450 -14.38 -5.71 -27.64
C LEU A 450 -14.63 -7.17 -27.24
N PHE A 451 -13.57 -7.98 -27.07
CA PHE A 451 -13.67 -9.40 -26.76
C PHE A 451 -12.77 -9.71 -25.57
N ALA A 452 -13.28 -9.48 -24.35
CA ALA A 452 -12.56 -9.76 -23.12
C ALA A 452 -12.05 -11.20 -23.10
N GLY A 453 -10.77 -11.38 -22.76
CA GLY A 453 -10.12 -12.69 -22.73
C GLY A 453 -9.78 -13.29 -24.10
N ALA A 454 -9.94 -12.55 -25.21
CA ALA A 454 -9.58 -13.06 -26.53
C ALA A 454 -8.06 -13.17 -26.74
N ALA A 455 -7.62 -14.30 -27.28
CA ALA A 455 -6.21 -14.53 -27.61
C ALA A 455 -5.87 -13.99 -29.01
N LEU A 456 -4.78 -13.23 -29.13
CA LEU A 456 -4.29 -12.72 -30.41
C LEU A 456 -3.34 -13.73 -31.07
N GLU A 457 -3.65 -14.14 -32.30
CA GLU A 457 -2.88 -15.14 -33.04
C GLU A 457 -2.41 -14.59 -34.39
N PRO A 458 -1.10 -14.60 -34.70
CA PRO A 458 -0.64 -14.27 -36.04
C PRO A 458 -1.02 -15.40 -37.01
N VAL A 459 -1.61 -15.04 -38.15
CA VAL A 459 -1.98 -15.98 -39.22
C VAL A 459 -1.33 -15.60 -40.54
N SER A 460 -1.18 -16.57 -41.45
CA SER A 460 -0.65 -16.33 -42.80
C SER A 460 -1.68 -15.69 -43.74
N ALA A 461 -2.97 -15.72 -43.37
CA ALA A 461 -4.05 -15.11 -44.13
C ALA A 461 -4.08 -13.59 -43.92
N ASP A 462 -4.41 -12.84 -44.97
CA ASP A 462 -4.60 -11.39 -44.89
C ASP A 462 -5.87 -11.02 -44.11
N GLY A 463 -5.81 -9.90 -43.38
CA GLY A 463 -6.97 -9.34 -42.66
C GLY A 463 -7.03 -9.72 -41.18
N ILE A 464 -8.19 -9.52 -40.57
CA ILE A 464 -8.47 -9.83 -39.16
C ILE A 464 -9.71 -10.71 -39.07
N THR A 465 -9.59 -11.81 -38.35
CA THR A 465 -10.65 -12.80 -38.17
C THR A 465 -10.90 -13.05 -36.69
N VAL A 466 -12.14 -12.91 -36.25
CA VAL A 466 -12.58 -13.23 -34.88
C VAL A 466 -13.27 -14.59 -34.90
N THR A 467 -12.75 -15.56 -34.16
CA THR A 467 -13.39 -16.87 -33.96
C THR A 467 -13.90 -16.95 -32.52
N LEU A 468 -15.21 -16.99 -32.36
CA LEU A 468 -15.88 -16.94 -31.05
C LEU A 468 -15.86 -18.33 -30.39
N GLY A 469 -15.38 -18.39 -29.15
CA GLY A 469 -15.42 -19.59 -28.32
C GLY A 469 -16.43 -19.52 -27.18
N GLU A 470 -16.53 -20.57 -26.36
CA GLU A 470 -17.45 -20.66 -25.20
C GLU A 470 -17.29 -19.48 -24.22
N SER A 471 -16.06 -18.99 -24.03
CA SER A 471 -15.75 -17.76 -23.27
C SER A 471 -16.61 -16.53 -23.64
N TYR A 472 -17.01 -16.39 -24.91
CA TYR A 472 -17.86 -15.27 -25.35
C TYR A 472 -19.37 -15.54 -25.12
N VAL A 473 -19.76 -16.82 -25.02
CA VAL A 473 -21.14 -17.20 -24.66
C VAL A 473 -21.40 -16.88 -23.19
N ASP A 474 -20.44 -17.19 -22.32
CA ASP A 474 -20.54 -16.98 -20.88
C ASP A 474 -20.39 -15.51 -20.47
N SER A 475 -19.72 -14.71 -21.31
CA SER A 475 -19.52 -13.28 -21.10
C SER A 475 -19.43 -12.54 -22.43
N PRO A 476 -20.57 -12.21 -23.07
CA PRO A 476 -20.58 -11.42 -24.30
C PRO A 476 -20.16 -9.99 -23.96
N SER A 477 -18.86 -9.70 -24.05
CA SER A 477 -18.32 -8.39 -23.66
C SER A 477 -18.92 -7.26 -24.50
N ALA A 478 -19.43 -6.24 -23.81
CA ALA A 478 -19.57 -4.88 -24.31
C ALA A 478 -18.28 -4.13 -23.96
N ALA A 479 -17.82 -3.24 -24.85
CA ALA A 479 -16.64 -2.41 -24.64
C ALA A 479 -16.61 -1.79 -23.23
N PRO A 480 -15.43 -1.58 -22.62
CA PRO A 480 -15.34 -0.64 -21.52
C PRO A 480 -15.87 0.73 -21.99
N SER A 481 -16.94 1.21 -21.34
CA SER A 481 -17.58 2.50 -21.66
C SER A 481 -16.57 3.64 -21.64
N PRO A 482 -16.65 4.61 -22.58
CA PRO A 482 -15.73 5.74 -22.68
C PRO A 482 -16.12 6.88 -21.72
N GLY A 483 -16.42 6.56 -20.47
CA GLY A 483 -16.42 7.53 -19.39
C GLY A 483 -15.04 7.55 -18.71
N PRO A 484 -14.68 8.62 -17.96
CA PRO A 484 -13.64 8.43 -16.94
C PRO A 484 -14.01 7.17 -16.16
N ALA A 485 -13.05 6.27 -15.88
CA ALA A 485 -13.31 5.03 -15.17
C ALA A 485 -13.96 5.35 -13.81
N THR A 486 -15.28 5.49 -13.80
CA THR A 486 -16.04 5.77 -12.60
C THR A 486 -16.10 4.44 -11.89
N VAL A 487 -15.44 4.38 -10.74
CA VAL A 487 -15.52 3.23 -9.87
C VAL A 487 -17.01 2.95 -9.62
N PRO A 488 -17.46 1.69 -9.75
CA PRO A 488 -18.87 1.35 -9.59
C PRO A 488 -19.45 1.94 -8.30
N SER A 489 -20.63 2.56 -8.37
CA SER A 489 -21.22 3.30 -7.25
C SER A 489 -21.29 2.46 -5.97
N LYS A 490 -21.64 1.17 -6.07
CA LYS A 490 -21.64 0.26 -4.90
C LYS A 490 -20.30 0.15 -4.17
N VAL A 491 -19.18 0.27 -4.89
CA VAL A 491 -17.82 0.21 -4.33
C VAL A 491 -17.46 1.54 -3.68
N ALA A 492 -17.80 2.66 -4.35
CA ALA A 492 -17.61 4.01 -3.81
C ALA A 492 -18.49 4.29 -2.58
N ASP A 493 -19.77 3.90 -2.63
CA ASP A 493 -20.74 4.04 -1.54
C ASP A 493 -20.40 3.17 -0.33
N GLY A 494 -19.70 2.05 -0.56
CA GLY A 494 -19.20 1.16 0.48
C GLY A 494 -17.88 1.61 1.11
N ALA A 495 -17.27 2.70 0.62
CA ALA A 495 -15.98 3.18 1.08
C ALA A 495 -16.08 3.85 2.45
N ARG A 496 -15.10 3.55 3.31
CA ARG A 496 -14.92 4.23 4.60
C ARG A 496 -13.78 5.24 4.52
N SER A 497 -13.96 6.43 5.07
CA SER A 497 -12.91 7.45 5.18
C SER A 497 -12.09 7.25 6.46
N ALA A 498 -10.81 7.66 6.49
CA ALA A 498 -9.98 7.47 7.68
C ALA A 498 -10.37 8.37 8.87
N ASP A 499 -11.10 9.45 8.62
CA ASP A 499 -11.62 10.37 9.64
C ASP A 499 -13.00 9.96 10.20
N ASP A 500 -13.70 9.03 9.54
CA ASP A 500 -15.01 8.52 9.95
C ASP A 500 -15.03 8.07 11.42
N ASP A 501 -16.15 8.33 12.08
CA ASP A 501 -16.37 7.94 13.46
C ASP A 501 -16.21 6.42 13.66
N ALA A 502 -15.50 5.99 14.70
CA ALA A 502 -15.20 4.58 14.94
C ALA A 502 -16.47 3.72 15.12
N CYS A 503 -17.58 4.31 15.55
CA CYS A 503 -18.90 3.70 15.69
C CYS A 503 -19.84 3.95 14.50
N SER A 504 -19.40 4.57 13.41
CA SER A 504 -20.16 4.64 12.17
C SER A 504 -20.14 3.29 11.43
N ASN A 505 -21.28 2.94 10.80
CA ASN A 505 -21.43 1.76 9.94
C ASN A 505 -20.98 0.44 10.62
N LEU A 506 -21.45 0.21 11.85
CA LEU A 506 -21.15 -0.98 12.67
C LEU A 506 -21.70 -2.31 12.13
N SER A 507 -22.39 -2.31 10.98
CA SER A 507 -22.64 -3.55 10.24
C SER A 507 -21.32 -4.02 9.62
N TYR A 508 -20.48 -4.58 10.48
CA TYR A 508 -19.34 -5.41 10.10
C TYR A 508 -19.85 -6.74 9.52
N GLY A 509 -20.79 -6.70 8.58
CA GLY A 509 -21.71 -7.80 8.29
C GLY A 509 -22.99 -7.63 9.06
#